data_AF-A0A3C1WHG1-F1
#
_entry.id   AF-A0A3C1WHG1-F1
#
_cell.length_a   1.000
_cell.length_b   1.000
_cell.length_c   1.000
_cell.angle_alpha   90.00
_cell.angle_beta   90.00
_cell.angle_gamma   90.00
#
_symmetry.space_group_name_H-M   'P 1'
#
loop_
_entity.id
_entity.type
_entity.pdbx_description
1 polymer ?
#
loop_
_entity_poly.entity_id
_entity_poly.type
_entity_poly.pdbx_seq_one_letter_code
_entity_poly.pdbx_strand_id
1 'polypeptide(L)'
;DLFAVLAQKVGRVLVNGYPTGVEVCPSMHHGGPFPSTSFPHFTSVGTAAVYRFTRPVCLQGFPETHLPPELQTANPLKIMRLVNGEYTR
;
A
#
# COMPACT_ATOMS: atom_id res chain seq x y z
N ASP A 1 3.92 4.61 -27.07
CA ASP A 1 4.42 3.27 -26.70
C ASP A 1 3.27 2.45 -26.12
N LEU A 2 3.16 1.16 -26.48
CA LEU A 2 2.06 0.28 -26.12
C LEU A 2 1.96 0.06 -24.60
N PHE A 3 3.10 -0.08 -23.91
CA PHE A 3 3.12 -0.25 -22.46
C PHE A 3 2.42 0.91 -21.74
N ALA A 4 2.70 2.16 -22.13
CA ALA A 4 2.09 3.34 -21.55
C ALA A 4 0.55 3.36 -21.72
N VAL A 5 0.05 2.87 -22.85
CA VAL A 5 -1.40 2.75 -23.09
C VAL A 5 -2.00 1.65 -22.20
N LEU A 6 -1.35 0.48 -22.11
CA LEU A 6 -1.85 -0.63 -21.29
C LEU A 6 -1.86 -0.27 -19.79
N ALA A 7 -0.82 0.38 -19.29
CA ALA A 7 -0.71 0.79 -17.88
C ALA A 7 -1.84 1.75 -17.44
N GLN A 8 -2.48 2.45 -18.37
CA GLN A 8 -3.66 3.28 -18.08
C GLN A 8 -4.98 2.49 -18.02
N LYS A 9 -4.99 1.22 -18.41
CA LYS A 9 -6.21 0.42 -18.62
C LYS A 9 -6.32 -0.81 -17.70
N VAL A 10 -5.21 -1.31 -17.16
CA VAL A 10 -5.19 -2.55 -16.37
C VAL A 10 -4.46 -2.36 -15.04
N GLY A 11 -4.78 -3.18 -14.03
CA GLY A 11 -4.02 -3.23 -12.77
C GLY A 11 -2.74 -4.05 -12.85
N ARG A 12 -2.61 -4.96 -13.85
CA ARG A 12 -1.44 -5.81 -14.01
C ARG A 12 -1.14 -6.06 -15.49
N VAL A 13 0.10 -5.81 -15.87
CA VAL A 13 0.64 -6.11 -17.21
C VAL A 13 1.55 -7.33 -17.09
N LEU A 14 1.42 -8.27 -18.02
CA LEU A 14 2.23 -9.48 -18.11
C LEU A 14 2.78 -9.60 -19.53
N VAL A 15 4.00 -10.09 -19.67
CA VAL A 15 4.67 -10.35 -20.96
C VAL A 15 4.95 -11.84 -21.05
N ASN A 16 4.67 -12.45 -22.21
CA ASN A 16 4.93 -13.87 -22.49
C ASN A 16 4.33 -14.87 -21.47
N GLY A 17 3.09 -14.62 -21.02
CA GLY A 17 2.40 -15.51 -20.11
C GLY A 17 0.88 -15.35 -20.16
N TYR A 18 0.18 -16.21 -19.41
CA TYR A 18 -1.28 -16.16 -19.27
C TYR A 18 -1.69 -15.47 -17.97
N PRO A 19 -2.80 -14.71 -17.97
CA PRO A 19 -3.18 -13.87 -16.82
C PRO A 19 -3.84 -14.64 -15.67
N THR A 20 -4.13 -15.93 -15.83
CA THR A 20 -4.91 -16.76 -14.88
C THR A 20 -4.23 -16.92 -13.53
N GLY A 21 -2.89 -17.05 -13.51
CA GLY A 21 -2.13 -17.09 -12.27
C GLY A 21 -2.12 -15.74 -11.54
N VAL A 22 -2.39 -15.78 -10.24
CA VAL A 22 -2.32 -14.61 -9.34
C VAL A 22 -1.47 -14.98 -8.13
N GLU A 23 -0.24 -14.48 -8.09
CA GLU A 23 0.68 -14.67 -6.97
C GLU A 23 0.28 -13.83 -5.75
N VAL A 24 0.37 -14.40 -4.56
CA VAL A 24 0.13 -13.70 -3.30
C VAL A 24 1.47 -13.13 -2.78
N CYS A 25 1.88 -11.99 -3.32
CA CYS A 25 3.15 -11.34 -2.99
C CYS A 25 3.00 -9.83 -2.73
N PRO A 26 4.01 -9.14 -2.15
CA PRO A 26 3.94 -7.71 -1.87
C PRO A 26 3.78 -6.81 -3.09
N SER A 27 4.27 -7.23 -4.26
CA SER A 27 4.21 -6.47 -5.51
C SER A 27 2.91 -6.66 -6.29
N MET A 28 1.98 -7.49 -5.80
CA MET A 28 0.74 -7.80 -6.54
C MET A 28 -0.23 -6.62 -6.55
N HIS A 29 -0.77 -6.33 -7.74
CA HIS A 29 -1.94 -5.48 -7.93
C HIS A 29 -3.05 -6.25 -8.64
N HIS A 30 -3.96 -6.82 -7.85
CA HIS A 30 -5.18 -7.47 -8.33
C HIS A 30 -6.33 -6.46 -8.27
N GLY A 31 -6.61 -5.84 -9.41
CA GLY A 31 -7.54 -4.72 -9.55
C GLY A 31 -7.32 -4.03 -10.91
N GLY A 32 -7.53 -2.72 -10.95
CA GLY A 32 -7.38 -1.89 -12.15
C GLY A 32 -8.50 -0.85 -12.30
N PRO A 33 -8.50 -0.05 -13.37
CA PRO A 33 -9.60 0.85 -13.68
C PRO A 33 -10.97 0.14 -13.72
N PHE A 34 -12.05 0.90 -13.51
CA PHE A 34 -13.41 0.38 -13.69
C PHE A 34 -13.58 -0.21 -15.12
N PRO A 35 -14.21 -1.38 -15.30
CA PRO A 35 -15.01 -2.15 -14.33
C PRO A 35 -14.24 -3.22 -13.54
N SER A 36 -12.91 -3.33 -13.67
CA SER A 36 -12.13 -4.37 -12.97
C SER A 36 -12.23 -4.26 -11.44
N THR A 37 -12.34 -3.03 -10.91
CA THR A 37 -12.71 -2.76 -9.51
C THR A 37 -13.44 -1.41 -9.42
N SER A 38 -14.19 -1.22 -8.34
CA SER A 38 -14.80 0.07 -7.99
C SER A 38 -13.81 1.06 -7.38
N PHE A 39 -12.62 0.61 -6.95
CA PHE A 39 -11.61 1.47 -6.34
C PHE A 39 -10.18 1.13 -6.83
N PRO A 40 -9.70 1.78 -7.91
CA PRO A 40 -8.50 1.36 -8.64
C PRO A 40 -7.17 1.59 -7.89
N HIS A 41 -7.15 2.47 -6.89
CA HIS A 41 -5.94 2.81 -6.14
C HIS A 41 -5.45 1.70 -5.20
N PHE A 42 -6.28 0.67 -4.96
CA PHE A 42 -5.96 -0.44 -4.06
C PHE A 42 -5.88 -1.77 -4.80
N THR A 43 -5.32 -2.77 -4.12
CA THR A 43 -5.29 -4.17 -4.54
C THR A 43 -6.17 -5.02 -3.64
N SER A 44 -6.80 -6.06 -4.18
CA SER A 44 -7.53 -7.06 -3.37
C SER A 44 -6.69 -8.27 -2.97
N VAL A 45 -5.51 -8.46 -3.57
CA VAL A 45 -4.54 -9.54 -3.29
C VAL A 45 -3.14 -8.95 -3.07
N GLY A 46 -2.35 -9.55 -2.18
CA GLY A 46 -1.02 -9.07 -1.80
C GLY A 46 -1.03 -8.29 -0.49
N THR A 47 0.14 -8.00 0.06
CA THR A 47 0.26 -7.39 1.41
C THR A 47 -0.37 -6.01 1.50
N ALA A 48 -0.32 -5.22 0.42
CA ALA A 48 -0.95 -3.90 0.35
C ALA A 48 -2.50 -3.95 0.40
N ALA A 49 -3.12 -5.12 0.29
CA ALA A 49 -4.58 -5.27 0.38
C ALA A 49 -5.13 -4.90 1.77
N VAL A 50 -4.29 -4.93 2.82
CA VAL A 50 -4.67 -4.52 4.18
C VAL A 50 -5.10 -3.05 4.23
N TYR A 51 -4.54 -2.20 3.36
CA TYR A 51 -4.81 -0.76 3.40
C TYR A 51 -6.25 -0.40 3.04
N ARG A 52 -7.02 -1.32 2.43
CA ARG A 52 -8.46 -1.15 2.18
C ARG A 52 -9.29 -1.04 3.46
N PHE A 53 -8.76 -1.52 4.59
CA PHE A 53 -9.45 -1.57 5.87
C PHE A 53 -8.84 -0.61 6.91
N THR A 54 -7.93 0.27 6.48
CA THR A 54 -7.22 1.20 7.35
C THR A 54 -7.44 2.64 6.88
N ARG A 55 -7.24 3.60 7.79
CA ARG A 55 -7.16 5.03 7.45
C ARG A 55 -6.03 5.70 8.24
N PRO A 56 -5.34 6.70 7.68
CA PRO A 56 -4.38 7.49 8.44
C PRO A 56 -5.07 8.40 9.47
N VAL A 57 -4.38 8.68 10.56
CA VAL A 57 -4.76 9.65 11.61
C VAL A 57 -3.52 10.48 11.97
N CYS A 58 -3.68 11.80 12.04
CA CYS A 58 -2.63 12.72 12.48
C CYS A 58 -2.87 13.12 13.95
N LEU A 59 -1.82 13.07 14.78
CA LEU A 59 -1.84 13.50 16.17
C LEU A 59 -0.88 14.69 16.33
N GLN A 60 -1.41 15.87 16.67
CA GLN A 60 -0.64 17.10 16.80
C GLN A 60 -0.74 17.64 18.22
N GLY A 61 0.41 17.97 18.83
CA GLY A 61 0.47 18.54 20.19
C GLY A 61 0.08 17.58 21.31
N PHE A 62 0.05 16.27 21.05
CA PHE A 62 -0.26 15.26 22.07
C PHE A 62 0.92 15.09 23.03
N PRO A 63 0.67 14.94 24.35
CA PRO A 63 1.73 14.53 25.27
C PRO A 63 2.14 13.08 24.98
N GLU A 64 3.42 12.77 25.18
CA GLU A 64 4.03 11.47 24.86
C GLU A 64 3.28 10.29 25.48
N THR A 65 2.77 10.44 26.71
CA THR A 65 2.04 9.39 27.44
C THR A 65 0.67 9.06 26.86
N HIS A 66 0.11 9.92 26.00
CA HIS A 66 -1.15 9.68 25.30
C HIS A 66 -0.96 9.25 23.85
N LEU A 67 0.28 9.26 23.33
CA LEU A 67 0.56 8.71 22.02
C LEU A 67 0.46 7.18 22.05
N PRO A 68 -0.09 6.56 20.99
CA PRO A 68 -0.06 5.11 20.87
C PRO A 68 1.40 4.64 20.71
N PRO A 69 1.75 3.40 21.12
CA PRO A 69 3.13 2.92 21.11
C PRO A 69 3.86 3.05 19.76
N GLU A 70 3.13 2.98 18.65
CA GLU A 70 3.64 3.14 17.29
C GLU A 70 4.20 4.54 17.01
N LEU A 71 3.69 5.57 17.71
CA LEU A 71 4.03 6.98 17.49
C LEU A 71 4.88 7.58 18.62
N GLN A 72 5.13 6.84 19.69
CA GLN A 72 6.02 7.27 20.78
C GLN A 72 7.46 7.44 20.27
N THR A 73 8.11 8.53 20.69
CA THR A 73 9.47 8.92 20.32
C THR A 73 10.47 7.77 20.50
N ALA A 74 10.39 7.06 21.63
CA ALA A 74 11.26 5.95 21.99
C ALA A 74 11.17 4.72 21.06
N ASN A 75 10.17 4.67 20.17
CA ASN A 75 9.86 3.52 19.30
C ASN A 75 9.90 2.16 20.02
N PRO A 76 9.08 1.96 21.06
CA PRO A 76 9.10 0.72 21.84
C PRO A 76 8.86 -0.53 20.97
N LEU A 77 8.17 -0.38 19.84
CA LEU A 77 7.87 -1.47 18.89
C LEU A 77 8.98 -1.73 17.86
N LYS A 78 10.01 -0.86 17.77
CA LYS A 78 11.12 -0.96 16.80
C LYS A 78 10.65 -1.08 15.34
N ILE A 79 9.55 -0.41 15.02
CA ILE A 79 8.95 -0.40 13.68
C ILE A 79 9.65 0.61 12.78
N MET A 80 9.61 0.38 11.46
CA MET A 80 10.06 1.36 10.48
C MET A 80 9.15 2.60 10.52
N ARG A 81 9.73 3.80 10.59
CA ARG A 81 9.01 5.07 10.57
C ARG A 81 9.66 6.04 9.60
N LEU A 82 8.87 6.92 8.99
CA LEU A 82 9.38 8.01 8.18
C LEU A 82 9.44 9.28 9.03
N VAL A 83 10.65 9.75 9.35
CA VAL A 83 10.90 10.93 10.18
C VAL A 83 11.66 11.95 9.35
N ASN A 84 11.07 13.13 9.14
CA ASN A 84 11.66 14.20 8.30
C ASN A 84 12.10 13.74 6.90
N GLY A 85 11.38 12.77 6.31
CA GLY A 85 11.70 12.22 4.97
C GLY A 85 12.68 11.05 4.98
N GLU A 86 13.21 10.64 6.14
CA GLU A 86 14.14 9.52 6.26
C GLU A 86 13.53 8.34 7.01
N TYR A 87 13.78 7.13 6.51
CA TYR A 87 13.32 5.91 7.16
C TYR A 87 14.22 5.54 8.34
N THR A 88 13.64 5.42 9.53
CA THR A 88 14.32 5.10 10.79
C THR A 88 13.68 3.90 11.50
N ARG A 89 14.43 3.26 12.40
CA ARG A 89 13.95 2.28 13.39
C ARG A 89 14.34 2.75 14.77
#